data_AF-A0A443K7S6-F1
#
_entry.id   AF-A0A443K7S6-F1
#
_cell.length_a   1.000
_cell.length_b   1.000
_cell.length_c   1.000
_cell.angle_alpha   90.00
_cell.angle_beta   90.00
_cell.angle_gamma   90.00
#
_symmetry.space_group_name_H-M   'P 1'
#
loop_
_entity.id
_entity.type
_entity.pdbx_description
1 polymer ?
#
loop_
_entity_poly.entity_id
_entity_poly.type
_entity_poly.pdbx_seq_one_letter_code
_entity_poly.pdbx_strand_id
1 'polypeptide(L)'
;MSDDGAEESLMIRKVYVLPRELVDRISAFQTDKKLPSEVEAVRRLLDEALKYRDTPELIIERFKERLKTDGMPSSVARDVLVGHPLVTQIKFEERDEISFTIKAEGDFLITPKGKSFRRDEQYQGYGDQWDPFPPVPKAISKPSSLDDDIPF
;
A
#
# COMPACT_ATOMS: atom_id res chain seq x y z
N MET A 1 34.10 4.95 -20.62
CA MET A 1 33.27 3.76 -20.33
C MET A 1 32.04 4.28 -19.62
N SER A 2 30.95 4.37 -20.37
CA SER A 2 29.66 4.87 -19.90
C SER A 2 28.91 3.72 -19.27
N ASP A 3 28.38 3.92 -18.07
CA ASP A 3 27.31 3.08 -17.52
C ASP A 3 26.25 4.03 -16.96
N ASP A 4 25.44 4.54 -17.89
CA ASP A 4 24.20 5.26 -17.63
C ASP A 4 23.09 4.20 -17.68
N GLY A 5 22.99 3.42 -16.60
CA GLY A 5 22.00 2.37 -16.41
C GLY A 5 20.74 2.96 -15.78
N ALA A 6 19.88 3.53 -16.61
CA ALA A 6 18.62 4.14 -16.23
C ALA A 6 17.82 3.27 -15.25
N GLU A 7 17.44 3.84 -14.11
CA GLU A 7 16.36 3.34 -13.27
C GLU A 7 15.12 3.20 -14.16
N GLU A 8 14.76 1.96 -14.51
CA GLU A 8 13.52 1.66 -15.22
C GLU A 8 12.37 2.23 -14.39
N SER A 9 11.79 3.31 -14.89
CA SER A 9 10.56 3.89 -14.34
C SER A 9 9.52 2.78 -14.21
N LEU A 10 9.21 2.38 -12.98
CA LEU A 10 8.20 1.37 -12.62
C LEU A 10 6.77 1.80 -13.02
N MET A 11 6.61 2.80 -13.89
CA MET A 11 5.34 3.34 -14.34
C MET A 11 4.93 2.71 -15.68
N ILE A 12 3.85 1.94 -15.65
CA ILE A 12 3.19 1.42 -16.85
C ILE A 12 2.10 2.41 -17.26
N ARG A 13 2.13 2.89 -18.51
CA ARG A 13 1.08 3.74 -19.08
C ARG A 13 -0.11 2.89 -19.54
N LYS A 14 -1.29 3.15 -19.00
CA LYS A 14 -2.58 2.60 -19.49
C LYS A 14 -3.53 3.73 -19.86
N VAL A 15 -4.31 3.55 -20.92
CA VAL A 15 -5.29 4.53 -21.43
C VAL A 15 -6.69 3.94 -21.24
N TYR A 16 -7.58 4.70 -20.64
CA TYR A 16 -8.96 4.29 -20.36
C TYR A 16 -9.94 5.34 -20.89
N VAL A 17 -11.11 4.89 -21.34
CA VAL A 17 -12.24 5.76 -21.67
C VAL A 17 -13.19 5.78 -20.48
N LEU A 18 -13.52 6.98 -20.00
CA LEU A 18 -14.37 7.18 -18.82
C LEU A 18 -15.68 7.89 -19.21
N PRO A 19 -16.80 7.57 -18.54
CA PRO A 19 -18.03 8.36 -18.62
C PRO A 19 -17.79 9.84 -18.27
N ARG A 20 -18.49 10.74 -18.96
CA ARG A 20 -18.39 12.19 -18.74
C ARG A 20 -18.57 12.59 -17.28
N GLU A 21 -19.56 12.02 -16.61
CA GLU A 21 -19.85 12.31 -15.19
C GLU A 21 -18.66 11.98 -14.27
N LEU A 22 -17.87 10.94 -14.58
CA LEU A 22 -16.68 10.63 -13.80
C LEU A 22 -15.56 11.63 -14.07
N VAL A 23 -15.39 12.07 -15.32
CA VAL A 23 -14.43 13.11 -15.67
C VAL A 23 -14.75 14.39 -14.92
N ASP A 24 -16.01 14.82 -14.91
CA ASP A 24 -16.45 16.02 -14.19
C ASP A 24 -16.15 15.92 -12.68
N ARG A 25 -16.37 14.74 -12.08
CA ARG A 25 -16.03 14.48 -10.67
C ARG A 25 -14.52 14.51 -10.41
N ILE A 26 -13.71 14.00 -11.33
CA ILE A 26 -12.25 14.03 -11.24
C ILE A 26 -11.74 15.48 -11.31
N SER A 27 -12.23 16.29 -12.25
CA SER A 27 -11.84 17.70 -12.37
C SER A 27 -12.25 18.52 -11.15
N ALA A 28 -13.42 18.24 -10.56
CA ALA A 28 -13.84 18.84 -9.29
C ALA A 28 -12.91 18.47 -8.14
N PHE A 29 -12.52 17.19 -8.01
CA PHE A 29 -11.56 16.73 -7.01
C PHE A 29 -10.17 17.35 -7.20
N GLN A 30 -9.69 17.45 -8.44
CA GLN A 30 -8.42 18.12 -8.75
C GLN A 30 -8.42 19.56 -8.23
N THR A 31 -9.50 20.29 -8.46
CA THR A 31 -9.65 21.69 -8.06
C THR A 31 -9.70 21.83 -6.54
N ASP A 32 -10.51 21.01 -5.87
CA ASP A 32 -10.63 21.00 -4.40
C ASP A 32 -9.29 20.71 -3.72
N LYS A 33 -8.56 19.71 -4.21
CA LYS A 33 -7.25 19.29 -3.68
C LYS A 33 -6.07 20.08 -4.23
N LYS A 34 -6.32 21.07 -5.11
CA LYS A 34 -5.31 21.92 -5.77
C LYS A 34 -4.19 21.10 -6.43
N LEU A 35 -4.56 20.04 -7.13
CA LEU A 35 -3.63 19.12 -7.78
C LEU A 35 -3.14 19.67 -9.12
N PRO A 36 -1.87 19.41 -9.49
CA PRO A 36 -1.26 20.00 -10.68
C PRO A 36 -1.82 19.48 -12.00
N SER A 37 -2.46 18.31 -12.00
CA SER A 37 -3.07 17.72 -13.20
C SER A 37 -4.21 16.76 -12.86
N GLU A 38 -5.11 16.53 -13.83
CA GLU A 38 -6.14 15.49 -13.73
C GLU A 38 -5.52 14.10 -13.59
N VAL A 39 -4.37 13.84 -14.23
CA VAL A 39 -3.67 12.56 -14.09
C VAL A 39 -3.27 12.30 -12.63
N GLU A 40 -2.78 13.32 -11.93
CA GLU A 40 -2.43 13.22 -10.51
C GLU A 40 -3.67 13.04 -9.64
N ALA A 41 -4.78 13.72 -9.98
CA ALA A 41 -6.08 13.51 -9.33
C ALA A 41 -6.57 12.06 -9.50
N VAL A 42 -6.50 11.50 -10.70
CA VAL A 42 -6.86 10.12 -10.99
C VAL A 42 -5.98 9.16 -10.21
N ARG A 43 -4.66 9.36 -10.18
CA ARG A 43 -3.74 8.51 -9.40
C ARG A 43 -4.12 8.48 -7.92
N ARG A 44 -4.37 9.65 -7.31
CA ARG A 44 -4.76 9.73 -5.90
C ARG A 44 -6.10 9.08 -5.62
N LEU A 45 -7.11 9.34 -6.48
CA LEU A 45 -8.43 8.72 -6.33
C LEU A 45 -8.37 7.21 -6.48
N LEU A 46 -7.60 6.70 -7.43
CA LEU A 46 -7.41 5.26 -7.60
C LEU A 46 -6.64 4.66 -6.43
N ASP A 47 -5.57 5.30 -5.96
CA ASP A 47 -4.83 4.86 -4.78
C ASP A 47 -5.73 4.81 -3.54
N GLU A 48 -6.50 5.87 -3.27
CA GLU A 48 -7.47 5.90 -2.17
C GLU A 48 -8.55 4.82 -2.33
N ALA A 49 -9.11 4.64 -3.53
CA ALA A 49 -10.14 3.64 -3.79
C ALA A 49 -9.60 2.21 -3.63
N LEU A 50 -8.37 1.94 -4.06
CA LEU A 50 -7.74 0.63 -3.93
C LEU A 50 -7.42 0.29 -2.48
N LYS A 51 -7.06 1.28 -1.64
CA LYS A 51 -6.86 1.06 -0.20
C LYS A 51 -8.11 0.53 0.52
N TYR A 52 -9.32 0.79 0.02
CA TYR A 52 -10.54 0.18 0.58
C TYR A 52 -10.66 -1.33 0.32
N ARG A 53 -9.87 -1.87 -0.61
CA ARG A 53 -9.80 -3.29 -0.93
C ARG A 53 -8.52 -3.95 -0.40
N ASP A 54 -7.64 -3.21 0.26
CA ASP A 54 -6.46 -3.79 0.88
C ASP A 54 -6.88 -4.80 1.96
N THR A 55 -6.10 -5.86 2.11
CA THR A 55 -6.24 -6.84 3.19
C THR A 55 -5.20 -6.55 4.27
N PRO A 56 -5.34 -7.09 5.50
CA PRO A 56 -4.31 -6.95 6.54
C PRO A 56 -2.91 -7.31 6.06
N GLU A 57 -2.78 -8.37 5.26
CA GLU A 57 -1.52 -8.85 4.70
C GLU A 57 -0.86 -7.80 3.82
N LEU A 58 -1.62 -7.15 2.94
CA LEU A 58 -1.11 -6.12 2.02
C LEU A 58 -0.67 -4.86 2.75
N ILE A 59 -1.41 -4.45 3.79
CA ILE A 59 -1.05 -3.30 4.62
C ILE A 59 0.25 -3.58 5.37
N ILE A 60 0.35 -4.77 5.98
CA ILE A 60 1.53 -5.23 6.70
C ILE A 60 2.73 -5.35 5.76
N GLU A 61 2.55 -5.92 4.58
CA GLU A 61 3.61 -6.05 3.58
C GLU A 61 4.13 -4.68 3.14
N ARG A 62 3.24 -3.75 2.80
CA ARG A 62 3.63 -2.37 2.43
C ARG A 62 4.40 -1.69 3.55
N PHE A 63 3.99 -1.91 4.80
CA PHE A 63 4.72 -1.44 5.97
C PHE A 63 6.12 -2.05 6.05
N LYS A 64 6.24 -3.38 5.95
CA LYS A 64 7.53 -4.09 6.00
C LYS A 64 8.47 -3.67 4.87
N GLU A 65 7.96 -3.48 3.66
CA GLU A 65 8.74 -3.01 2.52
C GLU A 65 9.28 -1.60 2.76
N ARG A 66 8.44 -0.69 3.24
CA ARG A 66 8.88 0.68 3.54
C ARG A 66 9.85 0.75 4.73
N LEU A 67 9.67 -0.12 5.72
CA LEU A 67 10.57 -0.25 6.87
C LEU A 67 11.99 -0.67 6.46
N LYS A 68 12.15 -1.52 5.44
CA LYS A 68 13.47 -1.89 4.91
C LYS A 68 14.22 -0.69 4.34
N THR A 69 13.49 0.30 3.81
CA THR A 69 14.06 1.52 3.20
C THR A 69 14.32 2.60 4.24
N ASP A 70 13.31 2.94 5.05
CA ASP A 70 13.38 4.08 5.98
C ASP A 70 14.00 3.73 7.34
N GLY A 71 13.98 2.45 7.73
CA GLY A 71 14.56 1.95 8.99
C GLY A 71 13.87 2.40 10.28
N MET A 72 12.92 3.34 10.21
CA MET A 72 12.23 3.92 11.36
C MET A 72 10.73 3.58 11.36
N PRO A 73 10.25 2.71 12.27
CA PRO A 73 8.84 2.28 12.31
C PRO A 73 7.85 3.44 12.43
N SER A 74 8.20 4.50 13.14
CA SER A 74 7.31 5.65 13.35
C SER A 74 7.09 6.48 12.09
N SER A 75 8.12 6.64 11.26
CA SER A 75 8.00 7.30 9.95
C SER A 75 7.13 6.46 9.02
N VAL A 76 7.40 5.16 8.97
CA VAL A 76 6.64 4.22 8.13
C VAL A 76 5.17 4.17 8.53
N ALA A 77 4.86 4.18 9.83
CA ALA A 77 3.49 4.23 10.32
C ALA A 77 2.74 5.48 9.85
N ARG A 78 3.43 6.63 9.83
CA ARG A 78 2.87 7.86 9.29
C ARG A 78 2.56 7.74 7.80
N ASP A 79 3.43 7.10 7.04
CA ASP A 79 3.28 7.03 5.58
C ASP A 79 2.26 5.98 5.13
N VAL A 80 2.20 4.84 5.83
CA VAL A 80 1.41 3.67 5.42
C VAL A 80 0.07 3.57 6.15
N LEU A 81 0.05 3.84 7.47
CA LEU A 81 -1.11 3.59 8.31
C LEU A 81 -1.98 4.84 8.52
N VAL A 82 -1.36 6.02 8.65
CA VAL A 82 -2.12 7.26 8.85
C VAL A 82 -2.91 7.60 7.59
N GLY A 83 -4.22 7.80 7.77
CA GLY A 83 -5.14 8.07 6.65
C GLY A 83 -5.53 6.82 5.85
N HIS A 84 -5.10 5.63 6.25
CA HIS A 84 -5.55 4.38 5.62
C HIS A 84 -7.03 4.13 5.98
N PRO A 85 -7.93 3.92 5.00
CA PRO A 85 -9.39 3.85 5.24
C PRO A 85 -9.83 2.67 6.12
N LEU A 86 -9.04 1.60 6.14
CA LEU A 86 -9.31 0.42 6.95
C LEU A 86 -8.67 0.48 8.35
N VAL A 87 -7.74 1.40 8.61
CA VAL A 87 -7.07 1.53 9.90
C VAL A 87 -7.86 2.46 10.80
N THR A 88 -8.29 1.98 11.97
CA THR A 88 -9.12 2.75 12.90
C THR A 88 -8.34 3.29 14.10
N GLN A 89 -7.20 2.69 14.42
CA GLN A 89 -6.37 3.09 15.55
C GLN A 89 -4.90 2.78 15.27
N ILE A 90 -4.01 3.65 15.76
CA ILE A 90 -2.56 3.44 15.76
C ILE A 90 -2.06 3.78 17.17
N LYS A 91 -1.17 2.94 17.71
CA LYS A 91 -0.47 3.12 18.97
C LYS A 91 1.03 2.94 18.72
N PHE A 92 1.81 3.89 19.20
CA PHE A 92 3.26 3.78 19.26
C PHE A 92 3.59 3.22 20.65
N GLU A 93 4.04 1.98 20.69
CA GLU A 93 4.34 1.26 21.91
C GLU A 93 5.82 1.45 22.29
N GLU A 94 6.24 0.87 23.42
CA GLU A 94 7.64 0.86 23.82
C GLU A 94 8.51 0.10 22.79
N ARG A 95 9.82 0.40 22.76
CA ARG A 95 10.80 -0.28 21.88
C ARG A 95 10.52 -0.15 20.38
N ASP A 96 9.96 0.99 19.96
CA ASP A 96 9.64 1.31 18.56
C ASP A 96 8.66 0.33 17.90
N GLU A 97 7.85 -0.36 18.70
CA GLU A 97 6.78 -1.23 18.21
C GLU A 97 5.55 -0.40 17.80
N ILE A 98 4.93 -0.77 16.68
CA ILE A 98 3.73 -0.10 16.16
C ILE A 98 2.56 -1.06 16.24
N SER A 99 1.50 -0.63 16.90
CA SER A 99 0.25 -1.39 16.95
C SER A 99 -0.87 -0.64 16.27
N PHE A 100 -1.72 -1.35 15.55
CA PHE A 100 -2.81 -0.74 14.83
C PHE A 100 -3.99 -1.68 14.69
N THR A 101 -5.18 -1.11 14.58
CA THR A 101 -6.42 -1.85 14.45
C THR A 101 -6.95 -1.70 13.04
N ILE A 102 -7.28 -2.81 12.40
CA ILE A 102 -7.98 -2.85 11.11
C ILE A 102 -9.46 -3.12 11.36
N LYS A 103 -10.33 -2.33 10.73
CA LYS A 103 -11.78 -2.45 10.83
C LYS A 103 -12.23 -3.87 10.49
N ALA A 104 -12.98 -4.49 11.40
CA ALA A 104 -13.51 -5.86 11.30
C ALA A 104 -12.47 -7.00 11.29
N GLU A 105 -11.17 -6.69 11.20
CA GLU A 105 -10.07 -7.67 11.17
C GLU A 105 -9.27 -7.73 12.48
N GLY A 106 -9.39 -6.71 13.35
CA GLY A 106 -8.83 -6.73 14.70
C GLY A 106 -7.48 -6.03 14.85
N ASP A 107 -6.75 -6.39 15.91
CA ASP A 107 -5.54 -5.68 16.35
C ASP A 107 -4.26 -6.36 15.84
N PHE A 108 -3.31 -5.55 15.37
CA PHE A 108 -2.03 -5.98 14.84
C PHE A 108 -0.87 -5.25 15.54
N LEU A 109 0.29 -5.90 15.57
CA LEU A 109 1.55 -5.40 16.12
C LEU A 109 2.66 -5.62 15.09
N ILE A 110 3.49 -4.61 14.82
CA ILE A 110 4.71 -4.72 14.02
C ILE A 110 5.90 -4.26 14.85
N THR A 111 6.94 -5.08 14.87
CA THR A 111 8.21 -4.80 15.57
C THR A 111 9.18 -4.02 14.68
N PRO A 112 10.22 -3.39 15.25
CA PRO A 112 11.26 -2.70 14.46
C PRO A 112 12.04 -3.60 13.51
N LYS A 113 12.04 -4.92 13.78
CA LYS A 113 12.66 -5.93 12.92
C LYS A 113 11.76 -6.37 11.76
N GLY A 114 10.56 -5.78 11.65
CA GLY A 114 9.59 -6.12 10.62
C GLY A 114 8.82 -7.42 10.87
N LYS A 115 8.87 -8.00 12.08
CA LYS A 115 7.96 -9.10 12.45
C LYS A 115 6.58 -8.53 12.78
N SER A 116 5.51 -9.19 12.34
CA SER A 116 4.13 -8.77 12.57
C SER A 116 3.31 -9.84 13.27
N PHE A 117 2.34 -9.46 14.10
CA PHE A 117 1.47 -10.37 14.85
C PHE A 117 0.04 -9.84 14.90
N ARG A 118 -0.95 -10.73 14.95
CA ARG A 118 -2.34 -10.38 15.31
C ARG A 118 -2.50 -10.58 16.82
N ARG A 119 -3.03 -9.59 17.55
CA ARG A 119 -3.19 -9.66 19.02
C ARG A 119 -4.34 -10.54 19.48
N ASP A 120 -5.29 -10.83 18.60
CA ASP A 120 -6.51 -11.61 18.93
C ASP A 120 -6.22 -13.11 19.11
N GLU A 121 -5.08 -13.59 18.59
CA GLU A 121 -4.57 -14.94 18.85
C GLU A 121 -3.76 -14.88 20.15
N GLN A 122 -4.44 -15.17 21.25
CA GLN A 122 -3.93 -15.48 22.58
C GLN A 122 -2.44 -15.17 22.83
N TYR A 123 -2.23 -14.25 23.77
CA TYR A 123 -1.09 -14.21 24.70
C TYR A 123 -0.91 -15.59 25.38
N GLN A 124 -0.46 -16.61 24.65
CA GLN A 124 0.08 -17.86 25.14
C GLN A 124 1.44 -17.99 24.50
N GLY A 125 2.46 -17.77 25.33
CA GLY A 125 3.84 -17.57 24.91
C GLY A 125 4.30 -18.61 23.90
N TYR A 126 4.62 -18.15 22.70
CA TYR A 126 5.50 -18.86 21.79
C TYR A 126 6.61 -17.90 21.37
N GLY A 127 7.83 -18.32 21.69
CA GLY A 127 9.04 -17.54 21.52
C GLY A 127 9.32 -17.20 20.06
N ASP A 128 9.74 -15.96 19.85
CA ASP A 128 10.74 -15.46 18.89
C ASP A 128 10.76 -15.92 17.41
N GLN A 129 9.90 -16.80 16.89
CA GLN A 129 10.10 -17.38 15.54
C GLN A 129 8.88 -17.53 14.64
N TRP A 130 7.68 -17.10 15.01
CA TRP A 130 6.52 -17.19 14.12
C TRP A 130 6.07 -15.81 13.61
N ASP A 131 6.04 -15.64 12.29
CA ASP A 131 5.42 -14.49 11.61
C ASP A 131 4.20 -15.02 10.85
N PRO A 132 2.95 -14.77 11.32
CA PRO A 132 1.73 -15.18 10.61
C PRO A 132 1.64 -14.64 9.18
N PHE A 133 2.39 -13.57 8.89
CA PHE A 133 2.34 -12.86 7.61
C PHE A 133 3.73 -12.86 6.95
N PRO A 134 4.21 -14.03 6.50
CA PRO A 134 5.40 -14.06 5.66
C PRO A 134 5.18 -13.18 4.42
N PRO A 135 6.23 -12.59 3.83
CA PRO A 135 6.09 -11.73 2.66
C PRO A 135 5.33 -12.46 1.56
N VAL A 136 4.36 -11.78 0.93
CA VAL A 136 3.59 -12.39 -0.15
C VAL A 136 4.58 -12.63 -1.30
N PRO A 137 4.69 -13.85 -1.84
CA PRO A 137 5.56 -14.09 -2.97
C PRO A 137 5.12 -13.18 -4.12
N LYS A 138 6.01 -12.27 -4.56
CA LYS A 138 5.76 -11.36 -5.68
C LYS A 138 5.31 -12.20 -6.88
N ALA A 139 4.04 -12.08 -7.25
CA ALA A 139 3.51 -12.76 -8.41
C ALA A 139 4.25 -12.21 -9.64
N ILE A 140 5.14 -13.02 -10.21
CA ILE A 140 5.73 -12.75 -11.52
C ILE A 140 4.59 -12.91 -12.52
N SER A 141 3.83 -11.84 -12.77
CA SER A 141 2.92 -11.80 -13.89
C SER A 141 3.76 -11.84 -15.15
N LYS A 142 3.86 -13.00 -15.80
CA LYS A 142 4.32 -13.07 -17.19
C LYS A 142 3.46 -12.10 -18.01
N PRO A 143 4.03 -11.20 -18.82
CA PRO A 143 3.23 -10.43 -19.75
C PRO A 143 2.55 -11.40 -20.71
N SER A 144 1.23 -11.49 -20.68
CA SER A 144 0.48 -12.19 -21.72
C SER A 144 0.63 -11.37 -23.00
N SER A 145 1.43 -11.86 -23.93
CA SER A 145 1.39 -11.41 -25.32
C SER A 145 0.04 -11.77 -25.91
N LEU A 146 -0.89 -10.82 -25.87
CA LEU A 146 -2.10 -10.78 -26.69
C LEU A 146 -2.08 -9.41 -27.37
N ASP A 147 -1.13 -9.27 -28.30
CA ASP A 147 -1.47 -8.70 -29.60
C ASP A 147 -2.51 -9.64 -30.19
N ASP A 148 -3.72 -9.13 -30.44
CA ASP A 148 -4.60 -9.58 -31.53
C ASP A 148 -5.72 -8.54 -31.69
N ASP A 149 -5.56 -7.71 -32.72
CA ASP A 149 -6.58 -7.09 -33.57
C ASP A 149 -7.77 -6.33 -32.94
N ILE A 150 -7.66 -4.99 -32.89
CA ILE A 150 -8.83 -4.09 -32.93
C ILE A 150 -8.96 -3.56 -34.37
N PRO A 151 -9.93 -4.02 -35.18
CA PRO A 151 -10.21 -3.41 -36.48
C PRO A 151 -10.94 -2.08 -36.31
N PHE A 152 -10.60 -1.12 -37.18
CA PHE A 152 -11.19 0.22 -37.29
C PHE A 152 -12.64 0.20 -37.77
#